data_AF-A0A7X5Q3C7-F1
#
_entry.id   AF-A0A7X5Q3C7-F1
#
_cell.length_a   1.000
_cell.length_b   1.000
_cell.length_c   1.000
_cell.angle_alpha   90.00
_cell.angle_beta   90.00
_cell.angle_gamma   90.00
#
_symmetry.space_group_name_H-M   'P 1'
#
loop_
_entity.id
_entity.type
_entity.pdbx_description
1 polymer ?
#
loop_
_entity_poly.entity_id
_entity_poly.type
_entity_poly.pdbx_seq_one_letter_code
_entity_poly.pdbx_strand_id
1 'polypeptide(L)'
;MTDFALLRIRNRPVLTLSSLYHRLVLFLFALFLVGGNFFRLFPLPPFPNHLSIVEIFLYALVLPRYFTRLRKSHFFIVGIVFSSLYGTILNGFDVTSVLYSAKLIAMIATGVVIGDILFQKFSPQQMMQYFIRIFVLIFLLGCGIFLFFPKAHIFFQFLDVYGVHFSGDPHQRRFISTFFDPNYYSAIACIPLILSWHLRKYSLFFLFLGSIFLSFSRSGIATCGFLLFFMLLSQMLRLKTTPFRWKSLYLGLLLIIPFCYSKELLYFLRRSIGLWEDPSALARLQNFQIGLSYFEQHPFFGIGYHYLSSRLFEDFGHLSLDSSLLITLTSFGWIPCLGLAIVGVVWSIKQLARPHSSLFIWLYIYVLVCILFTSQFNNLLYFQYWLTPIISLFTFMQKDKNEVRSRS
;
A
#
# COMPACT_ATOMS: atom_id res chain seq x y z
N MET A 1 55.63 36.13 0.15
CA MET A 1 55.80 35.36 -1.10
C MET A 1 56.38 34.02 -0.69
N THR A 2 55.65 32.91 -0.60
CA THR A 2 54.65 32.35 -1.51
C THR A 2 53.63 31.51 -0.73
N ASP A 3 52.34 31.86 -0.89
CA ASP A 3 51.20 31.06 -0.46
C ASP A 3 51.13 29.76 -1.27
N PHE A 4 51.38 28.62 -0.62
CA PHE A 4 50.96 27.32 -1.16
C PHE A 4 49.47 27.15 -0.87
N ALA A 5 48.66 27.67 -1.79
CA ALA A 5 47.27 27.34 -1.94
C ALA A 5 47.13 25.83 -2.23
N LEU A 6 47.03 25.04 -1.16
CA LEU A 6 46.48 23.68 -1.22
C LEU A 6 45.02 23.80 -1.62
N LEU A 7 44.80 23.80 -2.93
CA LEU A 7 43.54 23.50 -3.59
C LEU A 7 42.97 22.22 -2.97
N ARG A 8 42.05 22.39 -2.03
CA ARG A 8 41.08 21.39 -1.61
C ARG A 8 40.35 20.95 -2.87
N ILE A 9 40.86 19.90 -3.51
CA ILE A 9 40.11 19.13 -4.49
C ILE A 9 38.90 18.61 -3.73
N ARG A 10 37.78 19.28 -3.96
CA ARG A 10 36.45 18.96 -3.45
C ARG A 10 36.16 17.54 -3.92
N ASN A 11 36.39 16.57 -3.02
CA ASN A 11 36.09 15.15 -3.23
C ASN A 11 34.71 15.01 -3.87
N ARG A 12 34.68 14.79 -5.19
CA ARG A 12 33.49 14.29 -5.86
C ARG A 12 33.24 12.91 -5.23
N PRO A 13 32.02 12.60 -4.77
CA PRO A 13 31.75 11.31 -4.17
C PRO A 13 32.00 10.24 -5.25
N VAL A 14 33.06 9.46 -5.06
CA VAL A 14 33.30 8.26 -5.86
C VAL A 14 32.04 7.40 -5.75
N LEU A 15 31.41 7.11 -6.89
CA LEU A 15 30.26 6.22 -6.97
C LEU A 15 30.72 4.82 -6.54
N THR A 16 30.56 4.51 -5.26
CA THR A 16 30.78 3.14 -4.79
C THR A 16 29.71 2.22 -5.38
N LEU A 17 30.04 0.96 -5.65
CA LEU A 17 29.10 -0.06 -6.14
C LEU A 17 27.85 -0.15 -5.25
N SER A 18 28.04 -0.01 -3.93
CA SER A 18 26.93 0.03 -2.96
C SER A 18 26.01 1.25 -3.13
N SER A 19 26.57 2.41 -3.49
CA SER A 19 25.80 3.63 -3.78
C SER A 19 25.01 3.50 -5.07
N LEU A 20 25.58 2.88 -6.11
CA LEU A 20 24.90 2.61 -7.37
C LEU A 20 23.73 1.63 -7.15
N TYR A 21 23.97 0.53 -6.45
CA TYR A 21 22.93 -0.45 -6.09
C TYR A 21 21.76 0.21 -5.34
N HIS A 22 22.05 1.06 -4.33
CA HIS A 22 21.00 1.78 -3.60
C HIS A 22 20.16 2.69 -4.48
N ARG A 23 20.80 3.43 -5.40
CA ARG A 23 20.08 4.30 -6.34
C ARG A 23 19.21 3.48 -7.29
N LEU A 24 19.73 2.37 -7.81
CA LEU A 24 19.00 1.49 -8.71
C LEU A 24 17.76 0.88 -8.04
N VAL A 25 17.90 0.33 -6.83
CA VAL A 25 16.77 -0.26 -6.09
C VAL A 25 15.71 0.79 -5.77
N LEU A 26 16.10 1.99 -5.34
CA LEU A 26 15.15 3.08 -5.09
C LEU A 26 14.47 3.53 -6.39
N PHE A 27 15.22 3.68 -7.47
CA PHE A 27 14.66 4.02 -8.78
C PHE A 27 13.63 3.00 -9.25
N LEU A 28 13.96 1.70 -9.19
CA LEU A 28 13.04 0.62 -9.54
C LEU A 28 11.82 0.58 -8.63
N PHE A 29 11.98 0.88 -7.33
CA PHE A 29 10.85 1.01 -6.43
C PHE A 29 9.94 2.20 -6.76
N ALA A 30 10.52 3.35 -7.08
CA ALA A 30 9.73 4.51 -7.55
C ALA A 30 9.00 4.16 -8.85
N LEU A 31 9.69 3.52 -9.80
CA LEU A 31 9.11 3.07 -11.06
C LEU A 31 7.98 2.06 -10.83
N PHE A 32 8.17 1.08 -9.95
CA PHE A 32 7.14 0.12 -9.55
C PHE A 32 5.87 0.79 -9.02
N LEU A 33 6.01 1.82 -8.17
CA LEU A 33 4.85 2.56 -7.66
C LEU A 33 4.22 3.48 -8.71
N VAL A 34 5.04 4.22 -9.47
CA VAL A 34 4.57 5.19 -10.48
C VAL A 34 3.99 4.51 -11.70
N GLY A 35 4.43 3.29 -12.02
CA GLY A 35 3.94 2.50 -13.13
C GLY A 35 2.93 1.41 -12.77
N GLY A 36 2.66 1.17 -11.48
CA GLY A 36 1.45 0.50 -11.02
C GLY A 36 1.11 -0.76 -11.85
N ASN A 37 -0.15 -0.92 -12.22
CA ASN A 37 -0.56 -2.05 -13.06
C ASN A 37 -0.12 -1.94 -14.53
N PHE A 38 0.39 -0.79 -14.99
CA PHE A 38 0.86 -0.62 -16.37
C PHE A 38 2.07 -1.51 -16.72
N PHE A 39 2.89 -1.89 -15.75
CA PHE A 39 3.98 -2.85 -16.01
C PHE A 39 3.55 -4.31 -16.04
N ARG A 40 2.28 -4.61 -15.74
CA ARG A 40 1.70 -5.95 -15.87
C ARG A 40 1.12 -6.23 -17.25
N LEU A 41 1.15 -5.24 -18.15
CA LEU A 41 0.64 -5.37 -19.51
C LEU A 41 1.48 -6.30 -20.40
N PHE A 42 2.69 -6.66 -19.94
CA PHE A 42 3.54 -7.64 -20.61
C PHE A 42 3.38 -8.98 -19.89
N PRO A 43 2.54 -9.91 -20.41
CA PRO A 43 2.33 -11.19 -19.77
C PRO A 43 3.65 -11.97 -19.75
N LEU A 44 4.05 -12.40 -18.56
CA LEU A 44 5.20 -13.27 -18.39
C LEU A 44 4.69 -14.69 -18.13
N PRO A 45 4.93 -15.68 -19.02
CA PRO A 45 4.71 -17.08 -18.67
C PRO A 45 5.61 -17.43 -17.48
N PRO A 46 5.13 -18.03 -16.37
CA PRO A 46 3.83 -18.67 -16.13
C PRO A 46 2.75 -17.80 -15.43
N PHE A 47 2.98 -16.50 -15.24
CA PHE A 47 2.08 -15.56 -14.56
C PHE A 47 1.58 -14.43 -15.48
N PRO A 48 0.80 -14.74 -16.53
CA PRO A 48 0.45 -13.77 -17.57
C PRO A 48 -0.23 -12.49 -17.03
N ASN A 49 -0.85 -12.52 -15.84
CA ASN A 49 -1.59 -11.37 -15.30
C ASN A 49 -1.12 -10.91 -13.90
N HIS A 50 -0.10 -11.52 -13.30
CA HIS A 50 0.13 -11.40 -11.85
C HIS A 50 1.46 -10.78 -11.43
N LEU A 51 2.46 -10.72 -12.32
CA LEU A 51 3.80 -10.18 -12.01
C LEU A 51 4.21 -9.19 -13.09
N SER A 52 4.65 -8.00 -12.66
CA SER A 52 5.25 -7.04 -13.60
C SER A 52 6.74 -7.30 -13.79
N ILE A 53 7.27 -6.97 -14.96
CA ILE A 53 8.72 -7.07 -15.24
C ILE A 53 9.54 -6.26 -14.22
N VAL A 54 9.08 -5.06 -13.88
CA VAL A 54 9.73 -4.20 -12.87
C VAL A 54 9.75 -4.85 -11.50
N GLU A 55 8.68 -5.55 -11.12
CA GLU A 55 8.59 -6.29 -9.87
C GLU A 55 9.59 -7.46 -9.81
N ILE A 56 9.78 -8.20 -10.91
CA ILE A 56 10.79 -9.26 -10.98
C ILE A 56 12.20 -8.71 -10.82
N PHE A 57 12.55 -7.65 -11.54
CA PHE A 57 13.87 -7.02 -11.39
C PHE A 57 14.08 -6.49 -9.96
N LEU A 58 13.05 -5.92 -9.37
CA LEU A 58 13.10 -5.45 -7.99
C LEU A 58 13.35 -6.62 -7.02
N TYR A 59 12.62 -7.73 -7.17
CA TYR A 59 12.80 -8.93 -6.34
C TYR A 59 14.19 -9.55 -6.51
N ALA A 60 14.68 -9.68 -7.74
CA ALA A 60 16.00 -10.23 -8.03
C ALA A 60 17.12 -9.44 -7.34
N LEU A 61 17.00 -8.10 -7.28
CA LEU A 61 17.99 -7.25 -6.62
C LEU A 61 17.85 -7.23 -5.09
N VAL A 62 16.64 -7.40 -4.57
CA VAL A 62 16.33 -7.29 -3.14
C VAL A 62 16.57 -8.59 -2.39
N LEU A 63 16.08 -9.72 -2.92
CA LEU A 63 16.02 -10.99 -2.20
C LEU A 63 17.39 -11.47 -1.70
N PRO A 64 18.49 -11.42 -2.49
CA PRO A 64 19.81 -11.82 -2.00
C PRO A 64 20.25 -11.00 -0.78
N ARG A 65 20.01 -9.68 -0.81
CA ARG A 65 20.34 -8.78 0.31
C ARG A 65 19.45 -9.02 1.53
N TYR A 66 18.20 -9.43 1.33
CA TYR A 66 17.30 -9.78 2.42
C TYR A 66 17.80 -11.03 3.17
N PHE A 67 18.07 -12.13 2.44
CA PHE A 67 18.47 -13.41 3.05
C PHE A 67 19.87 -13.37 3.70
N THR A 68 20.80 -12.60 3.14
CA THR A 68 22.13 -12.39 3.76
C THR A 68 22.08 -11.61 5.08
N ARG A 69 20.99 -10.90 5.39
CA ARG A 69 20.82 -10.11 6.61
C ARG A 69 19.66 -10.65 7.43
N LEU A 70 19.91 -11.74 8.16
CA LEU A 70 18.98 -12.34 9.12
C LEU A 70 18.40 -11.26 10.07
N ARG A 71 17.08 -11.11 10.08
CA ARG A 71 16.37 -9.98 10.73
C ARG A 71 15.12 -10.38 11.49
N LYS A 72 14.64 -9.51 12.37
CA LYS A 72 13.41 -9.75 13.14
C LYS A 72 12.13 -9.92 12.29
N SER A 73 12.17 -9.57 11.00
CA SER A 73 11.09 -9.79 10.02
C SER A 73 10.81 -11.26 9.69
N HIS A 74 11.64 -12.21 10.16
CA HIS A 74 11.46 -13.64 9.89
C HIS A 74 10.17 -14.21 10.53
N PHE A 75 9.61 -13.61 11.58
CA PHE A 75 8.38 -14.13 12.19
C PHE A 75 7.19 -14.15 11.21
N PHE A 76 7.01 -13.08 10.43
CA PHE A 76 5.97 -13.02 9.39
C PHE A 76 6.22 -14.02 8.27
N ILE A 77 7.48 -14.17 7.83
CA ILE A 77 7.85 -15.14 6.79
C ILE A 77 7.61 -16.57 7.28
N VAL A 78 8.02 -16.89 8.51
CA VAL A 78 7.77 -18.19 9.12
C VAL A 78 6.27 -18.47 9.19
N GLY A 79 5.45 -17.48 9.54
CA GLY A 79 3.99 -17.62 9.51
C GLY A 79 3.44 -17.93 8.11
N ILE A 80 3.92 -17.25 7.07
CA ILE A 80 3.52 -17.50 5.67
C ILE A 80 3.97 -18.88 5.20
N VAL A 81 5.23 -19.25 5.46
CA VAL A 81 5.78 -20.57 5.10
C VAL A 81 5.02 -21.67 5.83
N PHE A 82 4.79 -21.52 7.14
CA PHE A 82 4.01 -22.45 7.94
C PHE A 82 2.60 -22.62 7.39
N SER A 83 1.89 -21.52 7.12
CA SER A 83 0.55 -21.55 6.54
C SER A 83 0.53 -22.22 5.16
N SER A 84 1.53 -21.95 4.31
CA SER A 84 1.65 -22.59 2.99
C SER A 84 1.92 -24.10 3.09
N LEU A 85 2.80 -24.51 4.00
CA LEU A 85 3.11 -25.93 4.24
C LEU A 85 1.92 -26.66 4.84
N TYR A 86 1.25 -26.06 5.82
CA TYR A 86 0.02 -26.60 6.41
C TYR A 86 -1.08 -26.74 5.34
N GLY A 87 -1.26 -25.73 4.49
CA GLY A 87 -2.17 -25.79 3.35
C GLY A 87 -1.83 -26.90 2.36
N THR A 88 -0.54 -27.14 2.11
CA THR A 88 -0.07 -28.26 1.26
C THR A 88 -0.43 -29.62 1.85
N ILE A 89 -0.25 -29.78 3.16
CA ILE A 89 -0.60 -31.03 3.86
C ILE A 89 -2.11 -31.25 3.86
N LEU A 90 -2.89 -30.20 4.10
CA LEU A 90 -4.35 -30.27 4.22
C LEU A 90 -5.06 -30.45 2.87
N ASN A 91 -4.59 -29.78 1.82
CA ASN A 91 -5.31 -29.67 0.54
C ASN A 91 -4.57 -30.31 -0.64
N GLY A 92 -3.35 -30.82 -0.43
CA GLY A 92 -2.46 -31.23 -1.52
C GLY A 92 -1.61 -30.09 -2.08
N PHE A 93 -0.68 -30.44 -2.95
CA PHE A 93 0.24 -29.49 -3.54
C PHE A 93 -0.41 -28.71 -4.69
N ASP A 94 -0.51 -27.39 -4.53
CA ASP A 94 -0.94 -26.46 -5.57
C ASP A 94 0.18 -25.47 -5.87
N VAL A 95 0.73 -25.57 -7.08
CA VAL A 95 1.81 -24.71 -7.58
C VAL A 95 1.42 -23.24 -7.49
N THR A 96 0.17 -22.91 -7.81
CA THR A 96 -0.31 -21.52 -7.81
C THR A 96 -0.25 -20.96 -6.39
N SER A 97 -0.83 -21.65 -5.42
CA SER A 97 -0.82 -21.23 -4.01
C SER A 97 0.59 -21.06 -3.45
N VAL A 98 1.50 -21.99 -3.73
CA VAL A 98 2.91 -21.88 -3.29
C VAL A 98 3.60 -20.66 -3.91
N LEU A 99 3.35 -20.38 -5.18
CA LEU A 99 3.93 -19.22 -5.86
C LEU A 99 3.38 -17.90 -5.31
N TYR A 100 2.11 -17.84 -4.92
CA TYR A 100 1.53 -16.67 -4.23
C TYR A 100 2.12 -16.48 -2.83
N SER A 101 2.37 -17.55 -2.07
CA SER A 101 3.13 -17.49 -0.82
C SER A 101 4.52 -16.90 -1.02
N ALA A 102 5.26 -17.38 -2.03
CA ALA A 102 6.58 -16.87 -2.39
C ALA A 102 6.53 -15.38 -2.79
N LYS A 103 5.51 -14.99 -3.55
CA LYS A 103 5.26 -13.60 -3.93
C LYS A 103 5.03 -12.70 -2.70
N LEU A 104 4.19 -13.11 -1.76
CA LEU A 104 3.94 -12.34 -0.53
C LEU A 104 5.22 -12.16 0.29
N ILE A 105 6.03 -13.21 0.40
CA ILE A 105 7.35 -13.15 1.06
C ILE A 105 8.26 -12.15 0.34
N ALA A 106 8.32 -12.18 -0.99
CA ALA A 106 9.12 -11.24 -1.78
C ALA A 106 8.65 -9.79 -1.61
N MET A 107 7.35 -9.54 -1.54
CA MET A 107 6.77 -8.21 -1.29
C MET A 107 7.18 -7.66 0.08
N ILE A 108 7.10 -8.48 1.13
CA ILE A 108 7.51 -8.12 2.49
C ILE A 108 9.01 -7.85 2.54
N ALA A 109 9.81 -8.75 1.97
CA ALA A 109 11.28 -8.62 1.89
C ALA A 109 11.69 -7.32 1.19
N THR A 110 11.01 -6.99 0.09
CA THR A 110 11.19 -5.75 -0.68
C THR A 110 10.94 -4.52 0.19
N GLY A 111 9.83 -4.49 0.91
CA GLY A 111 9.55 -3.38 1.83
C GLY A 111 10.64 -3.20 2.89
N VAL A 112 11.12 -4.30 3.49
CA VAL A 112 12.16 -4.24 4.52
C VAL A 112 13.49 -3.72 3.95
N VAL A 113 13.94 -4.22 2.80
CA VAL A 113 15.21 -3.79 2.19
C VAL A 113 15.13 -2.33 1.73
N ILE A 114 14.01 -1.91 1.14
CA ILE A 114 13.83 -0.50 0.74
C ILE A 114 13.88 0.40 1.97
N GLY A 115 13.14 0.06 3.04
CA GLY A 115 13.19 0.80 4.30
C GLY A 115 14.61 0.96 4.86
N ASP A 116 15.45 -0.05 4.70
CA ASP A 116 16.86 0.03 5.07
C ASP A 116 17.69 0.97 4.24
N ILE A 117 17.52 0.89 2.92
CA ILE A 117 18.25 1.72 1.98
C ILE A 117 17.86 3.18 2.22
N LEU A 118 16.56 3.43 2.41
CA LEU A 118 16.04 4.74 2.79
C LEU A 118 16.68 5.22 4.10
N PHE A 119 16.76 4.38 5.13
CA PHE A 119 17.36 4.75 6.41
C PHE A 119 18.86 5.10 6.29
N GLN A 120 19.59 4.35 5.46
CA GLN A 120 21.01 4.59 5.20
C GLN A 120 21.26 5.87 4.40
N LYS A 121 20.36 6.23 3.47
CA LYS A 121 20.57 7.32 2.51
C LYS A 121 19.89 8.63 2.87
N PHE A 122 18.80 8.59 3.63
CA PHE A 122 17.95 9.75 3.85
C PHE A 122 17.83 10.13 5.32
N SER A 123 17.62 11.43 5.57
CA SER A 123 17.00 11.91 6.80
C SER A 123 15.49 11.61 6.76
N PRO A 124 14.79 11.63 7.91
CA PRO A 124 13.34 11.44 7.95
C PRO A 124 12.59 12.39 7.02
N GLN A 125 12.98 13.67 6.97
CA GLN A 125 12.38 14.66 6.08
C GLN A 125 12.60 14.33 4.60
N GLN A 126 13.81 13.90 4.23
CA GLN A 126 14.13 13.50 2.85
C GLN A 126 13.35 12.25 2.43
N MET A 127 13.21 11.27 3.33
CA MET A 127 12.38 10.08 3.09
C MET A 127 10.92 10.47 2.84
N MET A 128 10.34 11.35 3.67
CA MET A 128 8.98 11.81 3.47
C MET A 128 8.81 12.54 2.13
N GLN A 129 9.76 13.40 1.76
CA GLN A 129 9.77 14.08 0.47
C GLN A 129 9.89 13.11 -0.71
N TYR A 130 10.68 12.04 -0.56
CA TYR A 130 10.83 11.01 -1.58
C TYR A 130 9.49 10.32 -1.90
N PHE A 131 8.76 9.86 -0.87
CA PHE A 131 7.43 9.28 -1.07
C PHE A 131 6.43 10.30 -1.65
N ILE A 132 6.40 11.53 -1.13
CA ILE A 132 5.52 12.58 -1.67
C ILE A 132 5.78 12.81 -3.17
N ARG A 133 7.04 12.87 -3.61
CA ARG A 133 7.38 13.04 -5.04
C ARG A 133 6.85 11.90 -5.90
N ILE A 134 7.00 10.65 -5.43
CA ILE A 134 6.43 9.47 -6.11
C ILE A 134 4.91 9.62 -6.26
N PHE A 135 4.21 10.00 -5.20
CA PHE A 135 2.77 10.16 -5.23
C PHE A 135 2.28 11.37 -6.03
N VAL A 136 3.07 12.44 -6.11
CA VAL A 136 2.80 13.55 -7.04
C VAL A 136 2.91 13.07 -8.48
N LEU A 137 3.90 12.25 -8.83
CA LEU A 137 4.01 11.67 -10.17
C LEU A 137 2.80 10.77 -10.50
N ILE A 138 2.37 9.93 -9.56
CA ILE A 138 1.15 9.12 -9.70
C ILE A 138 -0.08 10.01 -9.92
N PHE A 139 -0.20 11.10 -9.16
CA PHE A 139 -1.30 12.06 -9.33
C PHE A 139 -1.27 12.71 -10.71
N LEU A 140 -0.12 13.19 -11.19
CA LEU A 140 0.02 13.81 -12.51
C LEU A 140 -0.32 12.83 -13.64
N LEU A 141 0.16 11.59 -13.54
CA LEU A 141 -0.18 10.52 -14.48
C LEU A 141 -1.70 10.22 -14.44
N GLY A 142 -2.28 10.18 -13.25
CA GLY A 142 -3.73 10.06 -13.05
C GLY A 142 -4.53 11.18 -13.70
N CYS A 143 -4.07 12.43 -13.58
CA CYS A 143 -4.67 13.58 -14.27
C CYS A 143 -4.59 13.44 -15.78
N GLY A 144 -3.43 13.04 -16.31
CA GLY A 144 -3.26 12.77 -17.74
C GLY A 144 -4.28 11.74 -18.23
N ILE A 145 -4.36 10.58 -17.58
CA ILE A 145 -5.30 9.54 -17.99
C ILE A 145 -6.76 10.00 -17.84
N PHE A 146 -7.10 10.68 -16.75
CA PHE A 146 -8.46 11.17 -16.52
C PHE A 146 -8.91 12.19 -17.57
N LEU A 147 -8.01 13.07 -18.03
CA LEU A 147 -8.30 14.07 -19.06
C LEU A 147 -8.40 13.46 -20.47
N PHE A 148 -7.46 12.58 -20.84
CA PHE A 148 -7.44 11.98 -22.17
C PHE A 148 -8.41 10.80 -22.32
N PHE A 149 -8.72 10.10 -21.24
CA PHE A 149 -9.56 8.89 -21.23
C PHE A 149 -10.63 8.96 -20.12
N PRO A 150 -11.62 9.86 -20.24
CA PRO A 150 -12.65 10.05 -19.21
C PRO A 150 -13.55 8.81 -19.01
N LYS A 151 -13.56 7.88 -19.97
CA LYS A 151 -14.23 6.57 -19.85
C LYS A 151 -13.17 5.47 -19.93
N ALA A 152 -13.08 4.66 -18.86
CA ALA A 152 -12.08 3.58 -18.75
C ALA A 152 -12.08 2.61 -19.94
N HIS A 153 -13.25 2.31 -20.52
CA HIS A 153 -13.34 1.43 -21.69
C HIS A 153 -12.59 1.96 -22.93
N ILE A 154 -12.49 3.28 -23.12
CA ILE A 154 -11.76 3.86 -24.26
C ILE A 154 -10.27 3.62 -24.08
N PHE A 155 -9.78 3.75 -22.84
CA PHE A 155 -8.39 3.41 -22.51
C PHE A 155 -8.12 1.92 -22.68
N PHE A 156 -9.03 1.05 -22.26
CA PHE A 156 -8.87 -0.39 -22.45
C PHE A 156 -8.89 -0.78 -23.92
N GLN A 157 -9.80 -0.23 -24.73
CA GLN A 157 -9.80 -0.43 -26.18
C GLN A 157 -8.49 0.06 -26.81
N PHE A 158 -7.94 1.18 -26.35
CA PHE A 158 -6.63 1.65 -26.80
C PHE A 158 -5.52 0.65 -26.44
N LEU A 159 -5.55 0.07 -25.23
CA LEU A 159 -4.59 -0.95 -24.81
C LEU A 159 -4.78 -2.29 -25.55
N ASP A 160 -6.01 -2.69 -25.85
CA ASP A 160 -6.36 -3.87 -26.64
C ASP A 160 -5.68 -3.83 -28.02
N VAL A 161 -5.57 -2.64 -28.64
CA VAL A 161 -4.85 -2.45 -29.93
C VAL A 161 -3.37 -2.85 -29.82
N TYR A 162 -2.76 -2.73 -28.63
CA TYR A 162 -1.39 -3.16 -28.36
C TYR A 162 -1.30 -4.59 -27.81
N GLY A 163 -2.37 -5.39 -27.93
CA GLY A 163 -2.42 -6.78 -27.47
C GLY A 163 -2.64 -6.94 -25.97
N VAL A 164 -3.14 -5.89 -25.30
CA VAL A 164 -3.34 -5.87 -23.85
C VAL A 164 -4.83 -5.99 -23.53
N HIS A 165 -5.27 -7.20 -23.19
CA HIS A 165 -6.67 -7.50 -22.95
C HIS A 165 -7.13 -7.22 -21.52
N PHE A 166 -8.14 -6.36 -21.35
CA PHE A 166 -8.79 -6.09 -20.07
C PHE A 166 -10.23 -6.59 -20.05
N SER A 167 -10.53 -7.47 -19.11
CA SER A 167 -11.89 -7.84 -18.73
C SER A 167 -12.50 -6.74 -17.85
N GLY A 168 -12.97 -5.67 -18.51
CA GLY A 168 -13.92 -4.66 -18.02
C GLY A 168 -13.77 -4.17 -16.58
N ASP A 169 -13.26 -2.94 -16.41
CA ASP A 169 -13.46 -2.20 -15.14
C ASP A 169 -14.82 -1.46 -15.16
N PRO A 170 -15.76 -1.76 -14.25
CA PRO A 170 -17.05 -1.05 -14.16
C PRO A 170 -16.92 0.42 -13.72
N HIS A 171 -15.73 0.86 -13.28
CA HIS A 171 -15.52 2.19 -12.73
C HIS A 171 -15.37 3.27 -13.80
N GLN A 172 -16.50 3.81 -14.27
CA GLN A 172 -16.54 4.97 -15.16
C GLN A 172 -16.32 6.29 -14.40
N ARG A 173 -15.57 7.23 -15.01
CA ARG A 173 -15.34 8.61 -14.53
C ARG A 173 -14.78 8.72 -13.11
N ARG A 174 -14.01 7.72 -12.67
CA ARG A 174 -13.28 7.77 -11.40
C ARG A 174 -11.82 8.10 -11.67
N PHE A 175 -11.25 8.96 -10.85
CA PHE A 175 -9.82 9.27 -10.94
C PHE A 175 -8.99 8.00 -10.74
N ILE A 176 -8.00 7.80 -11.63
CA ILE A 176 -7.00 6.72 -11.58
C ILE A 176 -7.51 5.30 -11.87
N SER A 177 -8.81 5.08 -12.16
CA SER A 177 -9.39 3.73 -12.27
C SER A 177 -8.69 2.75 -13.21
N THR A 178 -8.12 3.26 -14.30
CA THR A 178 -7.38 2.49 -15.30
C THR A 178 -5.98 2.03 -14.87
N PHE A 179 -5.42 2.60 -13.80
CA PHE A 179 -4.01 2.45 -13.41
C PHE A 179 -3.83 1.90 -11.98
N PHE A 180 -4.71 2.34 -11.06
CA PHE A 180 -4.98 1.70 -9.79
C PHE A 180 -6.48 1.54 -9.63
N ASP A 181 -6.92 0.42 -9.05
CA ASP A 181 -8.31 0.31 -8.61
C ASP A 181 -8.63 1.52 -7.71
N PRO A 182 -9.71 2.28 -8.00
CA PRO A 182 -10.03 3.50 -7.28
C PRO A 182 -10.25 3.23 -5.78
N ASN A 183 -10.65 2.01 -5.40
CA ASN A 183 -10.82 1.60 -4.02
C ASN A 183 -9.50 1.45 -3.26
N TYR A 184 -8.43 0.99 -3.93
CA TYR A 184 -7.11 0.94 -3.33
C TYR A 184 -6.38 2.28 -3.38
N TYR A 185 -6.53 3.03 -4.49
CA TYR A 185 -5.85 4.32 -4.66
C TYR A 185 -6.15 5.28 -3.50
N SER A 186 -7.42 5.44 -3.14
CA SER A 186 -7.82 6.32 -2.06
C SER A 186 -7.19 5.97 -0.72
N ALA A 187 -7.06 4.67 -0.42
CA ALA A 187 -6.39 4.23 0.79
C ALA A 187 -4.90 4.56 0.71
N ILE A 188 -4.24 4.28 -0.41
CA ILE A 188 -2.83 4.58 -0.66
C ILE A 188 -2.54 6.08 -0.58
N ALA A 189 -3.39 6.93 -1.13
CA ALA A 189 -3.24 8.39 -1.16
C ALA A 189 -3.30 9.03 0.25
N CYS A 190 -3.83 8.33 1.25
CA CYS A 190 -3.73 8.76 2.65
C CYS A 190 -2.26 8.78 3.14
N ILE A 191 -1.37 7.97 2.58
CA ILE A 191 0.06 7.97 2.93
C ILE A 191 0.68 9.34 2.65
N PRO A 192 0.75 9.83 1.39
CA PRO A 192 1.34 11.14 1.11
C PRO A 192 0.55 12.30 1.73
N LEU A 193 -0.74 12.13 2.03
CA LEU A 193 -1.53 13.09 2.81
C LEU A 193 -0.96 13.24 4.23
N ILE A 194 -0.74 12.15 4.96
CA ILE A 194 -0.13 12.17 6.31
C ILE A 194 1.29 12.75 6.25
N LEU A 195 2.09 12.36 5.26
CA LEU A 195 3.45 12.87 5.11
C LEU A 195 3.47 14.38 4.83
N SER A 196 2.55 14.86 3.97
CA SER A 196 2.42 16.29 3.63
C SER A 196 1.97 17.11 4.83
N TRP A 197 1.04 16.58 5.63
CA TRP A 197 0.63 17.17 6.91
C TRP A 197 1.82 17.34 7.86
N HIS A 198 2.59 16.26 8.07
CA HIS A 198 3.72 16.25 8.98
C HIS A 198 4.85 17.21 8.53
N LEU A 199 5.09 17.32 7.22
CA LEU A 199 6.04 18.27 6.62
C LEU A 199 5.50 19.70 6.49
N ARG A 200 4.26 19.98 6.90
CA ARG A 200 3.58 21.28 6.74
C ARG A 200 3.48 21.75 5.29
N LYS A 201 3.40 20.81 4.35
CA LYS A 201 3.20 21.05 2.91
C LYS A 201 1.70 21.02 2.59
N TYR A 202 0.96 21.99 3.11
CA TYR A 202 -0.50 21.97 3.07
C TYR A 202 -1.08 21.99 1.65
N SER A 203 -0.44 22.64 0.67
CA SER A 203 -0.89 22.57 -0.73
C SER A 203 -0.92 21.14 -1.27
N LEU A 204 0.11 20.35 -0.96
CA LEU A 204 0.17 18.93 -1.32
C LEU A 204 -0.83 18.10 -0.53
N PHE A 205 -1.04 18.41 0.74
CA PHE A 205 -2.10 17.79 1.55
C PHE A 205 -3.47 17.94 0.89
N PHE A 206 -3.83 19.16 0.47
CA PHE A 206 -5.12 19.41 -0.20
C PHE A 206 -5.20 18.84 -1.60
N LEU A 207 -4.08 18.76 -2.32
CA LEU A 207 -4.00 18.05 -3.59
C LEU A 207 -4.35 16.57 -3.42
N PHE A 208 -3.76 15.88 -2.45
CA PHE A 208 -4.07 14.47 -2.18
C PHE A 208 -5.47 14.27 -1.58
N LEU A 209 -5.94 15.21 -0.76
CA LEU A 209 -7.32 15.18 -0.28
C LEU A 209 -8.31 15.26 -1.45
N GLY A 210 -8.09 16.20 -2.37
CA GLY A 210 -8.87 16.32 -3.60
C GLY A 210 -8.83 15.02 -4.40
N SER A 211 -7.64 14.45 -4.65
CA SER A 211 -7.51 13.22 -5.42
C SER A 211 -8.24 12.02 -4.80
N ILE A 212 -8.30 11.92 -3.46
CA ILE A 212 -9.10 10.91 -2.76
C ILE A 212 -10.59 11.09 -3.06
N PHE A 213 -11.13 12.30 -2.99
CA PHE A 213 -12.54 12.55 -3.34
C PHE A 213 -12.83 12.23 -4.81
N LEU A 214 -11.90 12.56 -5.72
CA LEU A 214 -12.04 12.26 -7.15
C LEU A 214 -12.02 10.77 -7.50
N SER A 215 -11.53 9.92 -6.60
CA SER A 215 -11.60 8.47 -6.77
C SER A 215 -13.04 7.94 -6.66
N PHE A 216 -13.96 8.69 -6.02
CA PHE A 216 -15.32 8.24 -5.66
C PHE A 216 -15.36 6.86 -4.96
N SER A 217 -14.28 6.46 -4.28
CA SER A 217 -14.29 5.26 -3.46
C SER A 217 -14.95 5.53 -2.11
N ARG A 218 -16.09 4.88 -1.84
CA ARG A 218 -16.81 4.97 -0.54
C ARG A 218 -15.90 4.59 0.62
N SER A 219 -15.24 3.42 0.53
CA SER A 219 -14.33 2.93 1.57
C SER A 219 -13.12 3.83 1.73
N GLY A 220 -12.60 4.36 0.61
CA GLY A 220 -11.48 5.30 0.58
C GLY A 220 -11.75 6.63 1.27
N ILE A 221 -12.84 7.28 0.87
CA ILE A 221 -13.28 8.56 1.42
C ILE A 221 -13.57 8.40 2.92
N ALA A 222 -14.25 7.33 3.33
CA ALA A 222 -14.50 7.05 4.74
C ALA A 222 -13.19 6.82 5.52
N THR A 223 -12.23 6.09 4.94
CA THR A 223 -10.89 5.91 5.53
C THR A 223 -10.20 7.26 5.77
N CYS A 224 -10.21 8.14 4.77
CA CYS A 224 -9.68 9.49 4.91
C CYS A 224 -10.46 10.30 5.97
N GLY A 225 -11.79 10.18 6.01
CA GLY A 225 -12.64 10.83 7.00
C GLY A 225 -12.29 10.44 8.43
N PHE A 226 -12.12 9.15 8.73
CA PHE A 226 -11.68 8.68 10.04
C PHE A 226 -10.31 9.25 10.42
N LEU A 227 -9.36 9.33 9.48
CA LEU A 227 -8.04 9.91 9.75
C LEU A 227 -8.13 11.39 10.09
N LEU A 228 -8.88 12.15 9.31
CA LEU A 228 -9.09 13.58 9.56
C LEU A 228 -9.81 13.80 10.90
N PHE A 229 -10.78 12.95 11.24
CA PHE A 229 -11.45 12.97 12.54
C PHE A 229 -10.45 12.77 13.68
N PHE A 230 -9.59 11.74 13.63
CA PHE A 230 -8.57 11.51 14.65
C PHE A 230 -7.55 12.66 14.72
N MET A 231 -7.17 13.23 13.57
CA MET A 231 -6.31 14.42 13.51
C MET A 231 -6.95 15.63 14.19
N LEU A 232 -8.22 15.92 13.93
CA LEU A 232 -8.96 17.02 14.56
C LEU A 232 -9.14 16.79 16.06
N LEU A 233 -9.56 15.58 16.45
CA LEU A 233 -9.75 15.22 17.86
C LEU A 233 -8.44 15.40 18.65
N SER A 234 -7.30 15.00 18.09
CA SER A 234 -6.01 15.18 18.75
C SER A 234 -5.64 16.64 19.00
N GLN A 235 -6.03 17.55 18.10
CA GLN A 235 -5.82 18.99 18.25
C GLN A 235 -6.75 19.57 19.33
N MET A 236 -8.02 19.16 19.34
CA MET A 236 -8.99 19.57 20.35
C MET A 236 -8.55 19.17 21.75
N LEU A 237 -8.00 17.95 21.89
CA LEU A 237 -7.47 17.43 23.15
C LEU A 237 -6.10 18.02 23.53
N ARG A 238 -5.58 19.01 22.77
CA ARG A 238 -4.27 19.64 22.98
C ARG A 238 -3.11 18.67 23.11
N LEU A 239 -3.24 17.46 22.53
CA LEU A 239 -2.10 16.57 22.36
C LEU A 239 -1.10 17.32 21.49
N LYS A 240 0.19 17.33 21.87
CA LYS A 240 1.29 18.10 21.21
C LYS A 240 1.35 17.82 19.70
N THR A 241 0.48 18.46 18.94
CA THR A 241 0.25 18.21 17.52
C THR A 241 0.45 19.51 16.76
N THR A 242 0.82 19.36 15.49
CA THR A 242 1.15 20.49 14.62
C THR A 242 -0.09 21.36 14.36
N PRO A 243 0.01 22.69 14.49
CA PRO A 243 -1.13 23.58 14.28
C PRO A 243 -1.63 23.54 12.83
N PHE A 244 -2.95 23.47 12.65
CA PHE A 244 -3.63 23.53 11.35
C PHE A 244 -3.68 24.96 10.82
N ARG A 245 -3.31 25.20 9.55
CA ARG A 245 -3.39 26.52 8.92
C ARG A 245 -4.65 26.65 8.06
N TRP A 246 -5.69 27.28 8.60
CA TRP A 246 -6.98 27.50 7.91
C TRP A 246 -6.89 28.09 6.50
N LYS A 247 -5.89 28.93 6.21
CA LYS A 247 -5.71 29.51 4.85
C LYS A 247 -5.50 28.47 3.75
N SER A 248 -5.00 27.28 4.09
CA SER A 248 -4.83 26.20 3.13
C SER A 248 -6.13 25.44 2.82
N LEU A 249 -7.13 25.53 3.72
CA LEU A 249 -8.46 24.98 3.53
C LEU A 249 -9.16 25.55 2.29
N TYR A 250 -8.95 26.85 2.00
CA TYR A 250 -9.50 27.50 0.80
C TYR A 250 -9.04 26.85 -0.49
N LEU A 251 -7.77 26.42 -0.58
CA LEU A 251 -7.24 25.73 -1.76
C LEU A 251 -7.88 24.34 -1.94
N GLY A 252 -8.11 23.64 -0.82
CA GLY A 252 -8.83 22.37 -0.81
C GLY A 252 -10.28 22.49 -1.25
N LEU A 253 -10.99 23.48 -0.73
CA LEU A 253 -12.37 23.77 -1.12
C LEU A 253 -12.46 24.12 -2.61
N LEU A 254 -11.52 24.91 -3.14
CA LEU A 254 -11.50 25.30 -4.55
C LEU A 254 -11.32 24.10 -5.50
N LEU A 255 -10.61 23.05 -5.07
CA LEU A 255 -10.46 21.80 -5.82
C LEU A 255 -11.71 20.90 -5.75
N ILE A 256 -12.54 21.04 -4.71
CA ILE A 256 -13.74 20.23 -4.49
C ILE A 256 -14.98 20.88 -5.14
N ILE A 257 -15.04 22.22 -5.21
CA ILE A 257 -16.20 22.98 -5.73
C ILE A 257 -16.68 22.53 -7.13
N PRO A 258 -15.81 22.29 -8.13
CA PRO A 258 -16.26 21.83 -9.45
C PRO A 258 -16.98 20.47 -9.40
N PHE A 259 -16.72 19.67 -8.36
CA PHE A 259 -17.25 18.31 -8.21
C PHE A 259 -18.53 18.24 -7.39
N CYS A 260 -18.80 19.25 -6.56
CA CYS A 260 -20.07 19.40 -5.84
C CYS A 260 -21.30 19.41 -6.77
N TYR A 261 -21.11 19.71 -8.07
CA TYR A 261 -22.17 19.80 -9.07
C TYR A 261 -22.16 18.67 -10.11
N SER A 262 -21.35 17.62 -9.89
CA SER A 262 -21.23 16.50 -10.83
C SER A 262 -22.38 15.48 -10.69
N LYS A 263 -22.82 14.88 -11.80
CA LYS A 263 -23.81 13.79 -11.78
C LYS A 263 -23.29 12.56 -11.03
N GLU A 264 -21.98 12.40 -11.04
CA GLU A 264 -21.21 11.37 -10.35
C GLU A 264 -21.33 11.50 -8.82
N LEU A 265 -21.29 12.73 -8.29
CA LEU A 265 -21.51 12.96 -6.86
C LEU A 265 -22.94 12.61 -6.44
N LEU A 266 -23.95 12.99 -7.23
CA LEU A 266 -25.35 12.62 -6.96
C LEU A 266 -25.53 11.09 -6.95
N TYR A 267 -24.94 10.39 -7.93
CA TYR A 267 -24.94 8.93 -7.97
C TYR A 267 -24.22 8.30 -6.76
N PHE A 268 -23.06 8.84 -6.39
CA PHE A 268 -22.31 8.42 -5.21
C PHE A 268 -23.12 8.60 -3.91
N LEU A 269 -23.77 9.75 -3.73
CA LEU A 269 -24.60 10.04 -2.57
C LEU A 269 -25.81 9.10 -2.51
N ARG A 270 -26.50 8.88 -3.63
CA ARG A 270 -27.62 7.93 -3.72
C ARG A 270 -27.19 6.51 -3.31
N ARG A 271 -26.05 6.04 -3.81
CA ARG A 271 -25.48 4.72 -3.43
C ARG A 271 -24.95 4.65 -1.99
N SER A 272 -24.65 5.79 -1.38
CA SER A 272 -24.20 5.84 0.02
C SER A 272 -25.39 5.77 0.98
N ILE A 273 -26.55 6.30 0.57
CA ILE A 273 -27.80 6.26 1.35
C ILE A 273 -28.49 4.90 1.19
N GLY A 274 -28.56 4.35 -0.02
CA GLY A 274 -29.22 3.07 -0.31
C GLY A 274 -28.33 1.83 -0.13
N LEU A 275 -27.68 1.68 1.02
CA LEU A 275 -26.76 0.54 1.27
C LEU A 275 -27.45 -0.83 1.19
N TRP A 276 -28.70 -0.92 1.66
CA TRP A 276 -29.47 -2.17 1.73
C TRP A 276 -30.00 -2.65 0.38
N GLU A 277 -30.05 -1.75 -0.61
CA GLU A 277 -30.54 -2.04 -1.96
C GLU A 277 -29.39 -2.09 -2.98
N ASP A 278 -28.15 -1.84 -2.56
CA ASP A 278 -26.98 -1.82 -3.45
C ASP A 278 -26.51 -3.27 -3.73
N PRO A 279 -26.61 -3.77 -4.97
CA PRO A 279 -26.23 -5.16 -5.29
C PRO A 279 -24.78 -5.47 -4.93
N SER A 280 -23.89 -4.47 -5.04
CA SER A 280 -22.49 -4.59 -4.64
C SER A 280 -22.29 -4.75 -3.13
N ALA A 281 -23.15 -4.16 -2.30
CA ALA A 281 -23.10 -4.32 -0.85
C ALA A 281 -23.63 -5.70 -0.43
N LEU A 282 -24.72 -6.15 -1.07
CA LEU A 282 -25.29 -7.48 -0.84
C LEU A 282 -24.31 -8.60 -1.25
N ALA A 283 -23.65 -8.47 -2.40
CA ALA A 283 -22.62 -9.42 -2.83
C ALA A 283 -21.46 -9.52 -1.82
N ARG A 284 -21.02 -8.39 -1.26
CA ARG A 284 -19.98 -8.39 -0.21
C ARG A 284 -20.43 -9.08 1.07
N LEU A 285 -21.69 -8.93 1.45
CA LEU A 285 -22.25 -9.62 2.62
C LEU A 285 -22.29 -11.14 2.38
N GLN A 286 -22.70 -11.58 1.19
CA GLN A 286 -22.67 -13.00 0.81
C GLN A 286 -21.24 -13.55 0.79
N ASN A 287 -20.30 -12.84 0.17
CA ASN A 287 -18.88 -13.20 0.18
C ASN A 287 -18.36 -13.31 1.63
N PHE A 288 -18.75 -12.39 2.51
CA PHE A 288 -18.37 -12.44 3.91
C PHE A 288 -18.91 -13.69 4.62
N GLN A 289 -20.18 -14.05 4.39
CA GLN A 289 -20.78 -15.26 4.96
C GLN A 289 -20.09 -16.54 4.47
N ILE A 290 -19.75 -16.61 3.17
CA ILE A 290 -18.99 -17.73 2.61
C ILE A 290 -17.60 -17.82 3.26
N GLY A 291 -16.88 -16.70 3.36
CA GLY A 291 -15.56 -16.72 4.00
C GLY A 291 -15.61 -17.11 5.48
N LEU A 292 -16.70 -16.76 6.18
CA LEU A 292 -16.93 -17.16 7.57
C LEU A 292 -17.20 -18.67 7.69
N SER A 293 -17.94 -19.28 6.77
CA SER A 293 -18.20 -20.73 6.83
C SER A 293 -16.91 -21.55 6.65
N TYR A 294 -16.00 -21.15 5.76
CA TYR A 294 -14.67 -21.78 5.68
C TYR A 294 -13.82 -21.53 6.93
N PHE A 295 -13.95 -20.34 7.52
CA PHE A 295 -13.26 -20.02 8.76
C PHE A 295 -13.71 -20.94 9.91
N GLU A 296 -15.02 -21.17 10.02
CA GLU A 296 -15.62 -22.05 11.04
C GLU A 296 -15.17 -23.51 10.90
N GLN A 297 -14.87 -23.97 9.68
CA GLN A 297 -14.34 -25.32 9.44
C GLN A 297 -12.88 -25.47 9.89
N HIS A 298 -12.07 -24.41 9.80
CA HIS A 298 -10.63 -24.45 10.12
C HIS A 298 -10.19 -23.27 11.00
N PRO A 299 -10.76 -23.08 12.20
CA PRO A 299 -10.68 -21.82 12.94
C PRO A 299 -9.29 -21.54 13.54
N PHE A 300 -8.49 -22.57 13.82
CA PHE A 300 -7.24 -22.41 14.57
C PHE A 300 -6.03 -22.06 13.70
N PHE A 301 -5.82 -22.81 12.61
CA PHE A 301 -4.66 -22.68 11.71
C PHE A 301 -5.05 -22.30 10.28
N GLY A 302 -6.34 -22.08 10.02
CA GLY A 302 -6.85 -21.73 8.70
C GLY A 302 -6.73 -22.90 7.73
N ILE A 303 -6.89 -22.60 6.44
CA ILE A 303 -6.76 -23.58 5.35
C ILE A 303 -5.45 -23.48 4.57
N GLY A 304 -4.57 -22.57 4.98
CA GLY A 304 -3.33 -22.25 4.28
C GLY A 304 -3.46 -21.06 3.35
N TYR A 305 -2.40 -20.25 3.27
CA TYR A 305 -2.38 -19.05 2.44
C TYR A 305 -2.56 -19.38 0.96
N HIS A 306 -3.48 -18.63 0.32
CA HIS A 306 -3.88 -18.75 -1.08
C HIS A 306 -4.66 -20.02 -1.48
N TYR A 307 -4.67 -21.06 -0.66
CA TYR A 307 -5.50 -22.27 -0.88
C TYR A 307 -7.01 -21.99 -0.86
N LEU A 308 -7.43 -20.91 -0.19
CA LEU A 308 -8.81 -20.44 -0.22
C LEU A 308 -9.29 -20.09 -1.62
N SER A 309 -8.44 -19.48 -2.43
CA SER A 309 -8.81 -19.05 -3.78
C SER A 309 -9.06 -20.24 -4.70
N SER A 310 -8.24 -21.29 -4.58
CA SER A 310 -8.40 -22.54 -5.34
C SER A 310 -9.72 -23.22 -4.96
N ARG A 311 -10.05 -23.31 -3.67
CA ARG A 311 -11.35 -23.88 -3.21
C ARG A 311 -12.55 -23.06 -3.64
N LEU A 312 -12.51 -21.73 -3.52
CA LEU A 312 -13.60 -20.87 -3.98
C LEU A 312 -13.82 -20.99 -5.48
N PHE A 313 -12.75 -21.18 -6.24
CA PHE A 313 -12.83 -21.44 -7.67
C PHE A 313 -13.55 -22.75 -8.00
N GLU A 314 -13.25 -23.81 -7.25
CA GLU A 314 -13.91 -25.11 -7.40
C GLU A 314 -15.39 -25.09 -6.98
N ASP A 315 -15.70 -24.47 -5.83
CA ASP A 315 -17.03 -24.51 -5.23
C ASP A 315 -18.01 -23.50 -5.86
N PHE A 316 -17.51 -22.35 -6.33
CA PHE A 316 -18.35 -21.22 -6.76
C PHE A 316 -17.92 -20.56 -8.08
N GLY A 317 -16.89 -21.06 -8.77
CA GLY A 317 -16.34 -20.45 -9.97
C GLY A 317 -15.54 -19.16 -9.68
N HIS A 318 -15.61 -18.14 -10.53
CA HIS A 318 -14.82 -16.90 -10.38
C HIS A 318 -15.23 -15.97 -9.21
N LEU A 319 -15.58 -16.52 -8.05
CA LEU A 319 -15.85 -15.79 -6.83
C LEU A 319 -14.57 -15.62 -5.99
N SER A 320 -14.31 -14.39 -5.56
CA SER A 320 -13.20 -14.06 -4.67
C SER A 320 -13.71 -13.31 -3.44
N LEU A 321 -13.16 -13.60 -2.26
CA LEU A 321 -13.49 -12.80 -1.07
C LEU A 321 -12.96 -11.38 -1.22
N ASP A 322 -13.80 -10.41 -0.85
CA ASP A 322 -13.43 -9.00 -0.87
C ASP A 322 -12.67 -8.57 0.40
N SER A 323 -12.95 -9.21 1.54
CA SER A 323 -12.36 -8.84 2.83
C SER A 323 -10.98 -9.46 3.01
N SER A 324 -9.91 -8.67 2.88
CA SER A 324 -8.57 -9.16 3.19
C SER A 324 -8.37 -9.54 4.65
N LEU A 325 -9.15 -8.96 5.58
CA LEU A 325 -9.09 -9.37 6.98
C LEU A 325 -9.67 -10.79 7.13
N LEU A 326 -10.81 -11.06 6.51
CA LEU A 326 -11.41 -12.39 6.51
C LEU A 326 -10.52 -13.40 5.81
N ILE A 327 -9.95 -13.06 4.64
CA ILE A 327 -8.95 -13.91 3.97
C ILE A 327 -7.79 -14.22 4.90
N THR A 328 -7.30 -13.23 5.66
CA THR A 328 -6.21 -13.45 6.61
C THR A 328 -6.63 -14.47 7.68
N LEU A 329 -7.81 -14.29 8.28
CA LEU A 329 -8.32 -15.20 9.30
C LEU A 329 -8.57 -16.61 8.74
N THR A 330 -9.20 -16.75 7.58
CA THR A 330 -9.47 -18.04 6.94
C THR A 330 -8.19 -18.73 6.46
N SER A 331 -7.18 -17.98 6.01
CA SER A 331 -5.92 -18.54 5.52
C SER A 331 -4.98 -18.97 6.65
N PHE A 332 -4.89 -18.19 7.73
CA PHE A 332 -3.91 -18.39 8.80
C PHE A 332 -4.53 -18.94 10.09
N GLY A 333 -5.83 -18.76 10.32
CA GLY A 333 -6.51 -19.11 11.56
C GLY A 333 -6.27 -18.13 12.71
N TRP A 334 -7.02 -18.31 13.80
CA TRP A 334 -6.93 -17.46 15.00
C TRP A 334 -5.54 -17.47 15.64
N ILE A 335 -4.89 -18.64 15.75
CA ILE A 335 -3.66 -18.77 16.56
C ILE A 335 -2.51 -17.93 15.95
N PRO A 336 -2.15 -18.10 14.66
CA PRO A 336 -1.11 -17.27 14.05
C PRO A 336 -1.50 -15.80 13.99
N CYS A 337 -2.76 -15.47 13.69
CA CYS A 337 -3.23 -14.08 13.64
C CYS A 337 -3.11 -13.38 15.00
N LEU A 338 -3.49 -14.05 16.10
CA LEU A 338 -3.36 -13.53 17.45
C LEU A 338 -1.88 -13.35 17.84
N GLY A 339 -1.03 -14.32 17.51
CA GLY A 339 0.41 -14.21 17.71
C GLY A 339 1.01 -12.99 17.00
N LEU A 340 0.63 -12.77 15.73
CA LEU A 340 1.04 -11.59 14.97
C LEU A 340 0.51 -10.28 15.57
N ALA A 341 -0.74 -10.27 16.04
CA ALA A 341 -1.34 -9.11 16.69
C ALA A 341 -0.58 -8.74 17.98
N ILE A 342 -0.27 -9.71 18.85
CA ILE A 342 0.49 -9.50 20.09
C ILE A 342 1.89 -8.98 19.76
N VAL A 343 2.60 -9.61 18.81
CA VAL A 343 3.92 -9.15 18.37
C VAL A 343 3.85 -7.72 17.81
N GLY A 344 2.81 -7.40 17.05
CA GLY A 344 2.56 -6.07 16.49
C GLY A 344 2.34 -5.02 17.58
N VAL A 345 1.54 -5.32 18.61
CA VAL A 345 1.28 -4.43 19.75
C VAL A 345 2.55 -4.21 20.57
N VAL A 346 3.27 -5.28 20.93
CA VAL A 346 4.53 -5.16 21.68
C VAL A 346 5.55 -4.34 20.89
N TRP A 347 5.60 -4.54 19.57
CA TRP A 347 6.48 -3.77 18.71
C TRP A 347 6.07 -2.30 18.62
N SER A 348 4.78 -1.99 18.53
CA SER A 348 4.29 -0.61 18.40
C SER A 348 4.54 0.20 19.67
N ILE A 349 4.34 -0.40 20.86
CA ILE A 349 4.68 0.21 22.14
C ILE A 349 6.17 0.61 22.19
N LYS A 350 7.07 -0.26 21.71
CA LYS A 350 8.51 0.05 21.65
C LYS A 350 8.83 1.20 20.69
N GLN A 351 8.06 1.39 19.62
CA GLN A 351 8.26 2.51 18.70
C GLN A 351 7.79 3.85 19.26
N LEU A 352 6.83 3.87 20.20
CA LEU A 352 6.36 5.12 20.82
C LEU A 352 7.47 5.85 21.61
N ALA A 353 8.47 5.12 22.10
CA ALA A 353 9.62 5.70 22.80
C ALA A 353 10.67 6.35 21.87
N ARG A 354 10.50 6.27 20.54
CA ARG A 354 11.52 6.72 19.57
C ARG A 354 11.34 8.17 19.11
N PRO A 355 12.41 8.83 18.60
CA PRO A 355 12.38 10.25 18.20
C PRO A 355 11.41 10.60 17.04
N HIS A 356 10.85 9.60 16.36
CA HIS A 356 9.86 9.78 15.29
C HIS A 356 8.45 9.30 15.68
N SER A 357 8.17 9.25 16.99
CA SER A 357 6.90 8.74 17.53
C SER A 357 5.67 9.44 16.97
N SER A 358 5.71 10.75 16.69
CA SER A 358 4.56 11.47 16.15
C SER A 358 4.18 11.04 14.72
N LEU A 359 5.14 10.88 13.82
CA LEU A 359 4.89 10.34 12.48
C LEU A 359 4.45 8.87 12.56
N PHE A 360 5.11 8.10 13.42
CA PHE A 360 4.76 6.69 13.67
C PHE A 360 3.31 6.55 14.13
N ILE A 361 2.85 7.35 15.09
CA ILE A 361 1.47 7.32 15.61
C ILE A 361 0.46 7.54 14.48
N TRP A 362 0.66 8.54 13.62
CA TRP A 362 -0.28 8.81 12.53
C TRP A 362 -0.31 7.70 11.48
N LEU A 363 0.85 7.15 11.12
CA LEU A 363 0.93 5.99 10.22
C LEU A 363 0.35 4.72 10.86
N TYR A 364 0.47 4.56 12.17
CA TYR A 364 -0.08 3.43 12.91
C TYR A 364 -1.60 3.51 13.00
N ILE A 365 -2.16 4.67 13.37
CA ILE A 365 -3.61 4.93 13.33
C ILE A 365 -4.14 4.67 11.92
N TYR A 366 -3.43 5.15 10.89
CA TYR A 366 -3.76 4.87 9.50
C TYR A 366 -3.85 3.38 9.18
N VAL A 367 -2.84 2.60 9.57
CA VAL A 367 -2.84 1.16 9.37
C VAL A 367 -3.99 0.49 10.15
N LEU A 368 -4.27 0.91 11.38
CA LEU A 368 -5.41 0.39 12.14
C LEU A 368 -6.75 0.67 11.45
N VAL A 369 -6.97 1.89 10.95
CA VAL A 369 -8.18 2.20 10.17
C VAL A 369 -8.23 1.34 8.91
N CYS A 370 -7.10 1.16 8.21
CA CYS A 370 -7.06 0.30 7.03
C CYS A 370 -7.40 -1.16 7.35
N ILE A 371 -6.85 -1.73 8.42
CA ILE A 371 -7.09 -3.12 8.84
C ILE A 371 -8.54 -3.30 9.30
N LEU A 372 -9.03 -2.42 10.18
CA LEU A 372 -10.33 -2.58 10.83
C LEU A 372 -11.50 -2.20 9.92
N PHE A 373 -11.29 -1.25 9.00
CA PHE A 373 -12.34 -0.72 8.14
C PHE A 373 -12.11 -1.03 6.67
N THR A 374 -11.05 -0.51 6.03
CA THR A 374 -10.88 -0.63 4.57
C THR A 374 -10.75 -2.09 4.11
N SER A 375 -10.07 -2.92 4.91
CA SER A 375 -9.79 -4.32 4.61
C SER A 375 -11.01 -5.22 4.72
N GLN A 376 -12.12 -4.73 5.27
CA GLN A 376 -13.40 -5.46 5.26
C GLN A 376 -14.08 -5.44 3.90
N PHE A 377 -13.76 -4.45 3.07
CA PHE A 377 -14.44 -4.23 1.80
C PHE A 377 -13.54 -4.45 0.59
N ASN A 378 -12.22 -4.57 0.81
CA ASN A 378 -11.25 -4.74 -0.26
C ASN A 378 -10.02 -5.56 0.21
N ASN A 379 -9.33 -6.16 -0.76
CA ASN A 379 -8.09 -6.92 -0.53
C ASN A 379 -6.83 -6.08 -0.27
N LEU A 380 -6.94 -5.01 0.51
CA LEU A 380 -5.89 -4.00 0.71
C LEU A 380 -4.61 -4.58 1.33
N LEU A 381 -4.71 -5.50 2.29
CA LEU A 381 -3.54 -6.04 3.01
C LEU A 381 -2.59 -6.84 2.11
N TYR A 382 -3.10 -7.37 1.01
CA TYR A 382 -2.33 -8.10 0.01
C TYR A 382 -2.05 -7.25 -1.25
N PHE A 383 -2.47 -5.99 -1.26
CA PHE A 383 -2.27 -5.10 -2.39
C PHE A 383 -0.85 -4.53 -2.36
N GLN A 384 -0.04 -4.88 -3.37
CA GLN A 384 1.39 -4.63 -3.37
C GLN A 384 1.81 -3.16 -3.27
N TYR A 385 1.05 -2.27 -3.91
CA TYR A 385 1.35 -0.84 -3.91
C TYR A 385 0.92 -0.14 -2.62
N TRP A 386 0.21 -0.85 -1.73
CA TRP A 386 -0.04 -0.41 -0.35
C TRP A 386 0.96 -1.07 0.61
N LEU A 387 1.09 -2.40 0.55
CA LEU A 387 1.88 -3.18 1.49
C LEU A 387 3.37 -2.81 1.48
N THR A 388 3.99 -2.77 0.30
CA THR A 388 5.44 -2.54 0.17
C THR A 388 5.86 -1.14 0.65
N PRO A 389 5.17 -0.05 0.28
CA PRO A 389 5.41 1.29 0.87
C PRO A 389 5.26 1.34 2.38
N ILE A 390 4.20 0.72 2.92
CA ILE A 390 3.93 0.74 4.35
C ILE A 390 5.02 0.02 5.14
N ILE A 391 5.41 -1.19 4.71
CA ILE A 391 6.53 -1.92 5.33
C ILE A 391 7.83 -1.11 5.22
N SER A 392 8.08 -0.44 4.09
CA SER A 392 9.26 0.42 3.92
C SER A 392 9.30 1.57 4.92
N LEU A 393 8.17 2.26 5.12
CA LEU A 393 8.05 3.36 6.08
C LEU A 393 8.25 2.89 7.52
N PHE A 394 7.61 1.80 7.91
CA PHE A 394 7.76 1.26 9.27
C PHE A 394 9.16 0.70 9.53
N THR A 395 9.79 0.08 8.53
CA THR A 395 11.17 -0.39 8.64
C THR A 395 12.16 0.78 8.79
N PHE A 396 11.93 1.88 8.06
CA PHE A 396 12.71 3.11 8.22
C PHE A 396 12.59 3.65 9.66
N MET A 397 11.38 3.72 10.19
CA MET A 397 11.11 4.24 11.54
C MET A 397 11.62 3.32 12.67
N GLN A 398 11.75 2.02 12.40
CA GLN A 398 12.28 1.04 13.35
C GLN A 398 13.78 1.22 13.63
N LYS A 399 14.50 2.11 12.95
CA LYS A 399 15.94 2.24 13.14
C LYS A 399 16.30 3.54 13.84
N ASP A 400 17.14 3.44 14.86
CA ASP A 400 17.79 4.59 15.47
C ASP A 400 19.21 4.74 14.92
N LYS A 401 19.59 5.94 14.47
CA LYS A 401 20.94 6.21 13.96
C LYS A 401 21.98 6.11 15.08
N ASN A 402 21.57 6.30 16.33
CA ASN A 402 22.45 6.19 17.49
C ASN A 402 22.76 4.72 17.84
N GLU A 403 21.81 3.79 17.66
CA GLU A 403 22.03 2.34 17.85
C GLU A 403 22.92 1.70 16.77
N VAL A 404 22.99 2.29 15.57
CA VAL A 404 23.81 1.76 14.47
C VAL A 404 25.27 2.21 14.60
N ARG A 405 25.52 3.42 15.12
CA ARG A 405 26.88 3.95 15.36
C ARG A 405 27.60 3.29 16.54
N SER A 406 26.88 2.72 17.50
CA SER A 406 27.50 1.99 18.62
C SER A 406 27.88 0.54 18.27
N ARG A 407 27.47 0.06 17.08
CA ARG A 407 27.75 -1.31 16.58
C ARG A 407 28.69 -1.35 15.38
N SER A 408 29.09 -0.18 14.87
CA SER A 408 30.08 0.01 13.80
C SER A 408 31.34 0.59 14.40
#